data_AF-A0A967WCL8-F1
#
_entry.id   AF-A0A967WCL8-F1
#
_cell.length_a   1.000
_cell.length_b   1.000
_cell.length_c   1.000
_cell.angle_alpha   90.00
_cell.angle_beta   90.00
_cell.angle_gamma   90.00
#
_symmetry.space_group_name_H-M   'P 1'
#
loop_
_entity.id
_entity.type
_entity.pdbx_description
1 polymer ?
#
loop_
_entity_poly.entity_id
_entity_poly.type
_entity_poly.pdbx_seq_one_letter_code
_entity_poly.pdbx_strand_id
1 'polypeptide(L)'
;MEPRVVRIGTRESSLALWQTRWVLERLERHHPAVHFQIVKVHTRGDQVRDVPLFEAGGVGLFVKELESALQSGEVDLAVHSLKDMPSRLPAGLEIAAVPEREDPRDVLVSRLNLPLVELPAGARVGTSSRRRAAQLLSARPDLVIVNLRGNVDTRLRRA
;
A
#
# COMPACT_ATOMS: atom_id res chain seq x y z
N MET A 1 -25.08 -26.57 -11.16
CA MET A 1 -24.47 -25.23 -11.09
C MET A 1 -22.98 -25.44 -10.96
N GLU A 2 -22.17 -24.83 -11.82
CA GLU A 2 -20.72 -24.86 -11.64
C GLU A 2 -20.35 -24.17 -10.31
N PRO A 3 -19.32 -24.65 -9.58
CA PRO A 3 -18.87 -23.99 -8.37
C PRO A 3 -18.39 -22.58 -8.72
N ARG A 4 -19.07 -21.56 -8.17
CA ARG A 4 -18.72 -20.15 -8.39
C ARG A 4 -17.40 -19.85 -7.70
N VAL A 5 -16.36 -19.56 -8.50
CA VAL A 5 -15.05 -19.10 -8.01
C VAL A 5 -15.16 -17.61 -7.65
N VAL A 6 -14.69 -17.24 -6.46
CA VAL A 6 -14.60 -15.85 -6.00
C VAL A 6 -13.21 -15.31 -6.30
N ARG A 7 -13.12 -14.29 -7.14
CA ARG A 7 -11.88 -13.68 -7.63
C ARG A 7 -11.48 -12.50 -6.76
N ILE A 8 -10.27 -12.55 -6.22
CA ILE A 8 -9.71 -11.56 -5.31
C ILE A 8 -8.65 -10.75 -6.04
N GLY A 9 -8.96 -9.49 -6.35
CA GLY A 9 -8.06 -8.53 -6.97
C GLY A 9 -6.96 -8.05 -6.02
N THR A 10 -5.72 -8.02 -6.52
CA THR A 10 -4.57 -7.47 -5.82
C THR A 10 -3.57 -6.82 -6.77
N ARG A 11 -2.79 -5.88 -6.24
CA ARG A 11 -1.57 -5.38 -6.89
C ARG A 11 -0.47 -6.44 -6.88
N GLU A 12 0.53 -6.26 -7.75
CA GLU A 12 1.64 -7.21 -7.93
C GLU A 12 2.77 -7.08 -6.90
N SER A 13 2.81 -6.00 -6.13
CA SER A 13 3.85 -5.81 -5.12
C SER A 13 3.85 -6.94 -4.08
N SER A 14 5.04 -7.34 -3.60
CA SER A 14 5.21 -8.41 -2.61
C SER A 14 4.31 -8.22 -1.38
N LEU A 15 4.19 -6.99 -0.89
CA LEU A 15 3.35 -6.66 0.27
C LEU A 15 1.85 -6.80 -0.05
N ALA A 16 1.39 -6.35 -1.22
CA ALA A 16 -0.01 -6.51 -1.61
C ALA A 16 -0.40 -7.98 -1.77
N LEU A 17 0.47 -8.80 -2.37
CA LEU A 17 0.26 -10.25 -2.46
C LEU A 17 0.24 -10.90 -1.07
N TRP A 18 1.11 -10.47 -0.16
CA TRP A 18 1.11 -10.96 1.21
C TRP A 18 -0.21 -10.60 1.94
N GLN A 19 -0.66 -9.35 1.84
CA GLN A 19 -1.93 -8.89 2.43
C GLN A 19 -3.12 -9.69 1.88
N THR A 20 -3.13 -9.92 0.56
CA THR A 20 -4.18 -10.68 -0.10
C THR A 20 -4.21 -12.14 0.33
N ARG A 21 -3.04 -12.78 0.44
CA ARG A 21 -2.94 -14.16 0.95
C ARG A 21 -3.39 -14.27 2.41
N TRP A 22 -3.06 -13.28 3.24
CA TRP A 22 -3.49 -13.23 4.64
C TRP A 22 -5.02 -13.13 4.77
N VAL A 23 -5.68 -12.36 3.89
CA VAL A 23 -7.14 -12.27 3.81
C VAL A 23 -7.72 -13.59 3.28
N LEU A 24 -7.13 -14.13 2.21
CA LEU A 24 -7.55 -15.40 1.60
C LEU A 24 -7.57 -16.55 2.62
N GLU A 25 -6.51 -16.72 3.41
CA GLU A 25 -6.43 -17.77 4.44
C GLU A 25 -7.61 -17.71 5.43
N ARG A 26 -8.03 -16.49 5.80
CA ARG A 26 -9.17 -16.28 6.70
C ARG A 26 -10.49 -16.58 6.00
N LEU A 27 -10.64 -16.17 4.75
CA LEU A 27 -11.83 -16.47 3.96
C LEU A 27 -12.00 -17.98 3.76
N GLU A 28 -10.93 -18.68 3.40
CA GLU A 28 -10.92 -20.15 3.24
C GLU A 28 -11.27 -20.87 4.55
N ARG A 29 -10.74 -20.39 5.69
CA ARG A 29 -11.07 -20.95 7.01
C ARG A 29 -12.55 -20.83 7.36
N HIS A 30 -13.18 -19.69 7.06
CA HIS A 30 -14.59 -19.44 7.39
C HIS A 30 -15.57 -19.96 6.32
N HIS A 31 -15.09 -20.16 5.10
CA HIS A 31 -15.90 -20.57 3.95
C HIS A 31 -15.22 -21.73 3.16
N PRO A 32 -15.05 -22.91 3.76
CA PRO A 32 -14.28 -24.01 3.18
C PRO A 32 -14.87 -24.59 1.88
N ALA A 33 -16.16 -24.35 1.63
CA ALA A 33 -16.83 -24.77 0.39
C ALA A 33 -16.66 -23.78 -0.78
N VAL A 34 -16.18 -22.57 -0.51
CA VAL A 34 -16.02 -21.52 -1.53
C VAL A 34 -14.62 -21.65 -2.15
N HIS A 35 -14.56 -21.68 -3.48
CA HIS A 35 -13.30 -21.62 -4.20
C HIS A 35 -12.91 -20.16 -4.39
N PHE A 36 -11.70 -19.80 -3.98
CA PHE A 36 -11.16 -18.46 -4.14
C PHE A 36 -9.97 -18.47 -5.12
N GLN A 37 -9.82 -17.40 -5.88
CA GLN A 37 -8.71 -17.23 -6.83
C GLN A 37 -8.13 -15.82 -6.71
N ILE A 38 -6.80 -15.71 -6.55
CA ILE A 38 -6.13 -14.41 -6.60
C ILE A 38 -5.97 -13.99 -8.06
N VAL A 39 -6.42 -12.78 -8.38
CA VAL A 39 -6.25 -12.13 -9.69
C VAL A 39 -5.33 -10.94 -9.51
N LYS A 40 -4.20 -10.96 -10.21
CA LYS A 40 -3.25 -9.85 -10.22
C LYS A 40 -3.73 -8.81 -11.21
N VAL A 41 -4.01 -7.60 -10.73
CA VAL A 41 -4.42 -6.48 -11.56
C VAL A 41 -3.22 -5.59 -11.81
N HIS A 42 -2.84 -5.43 -13.08
CA HIS A 42 -1.75 -4.56 -13.47
C HIS A 42 -2.17 -3.09 -13.32
N THR A 43 -1.54 -2.38 -12.40
CA THR A 43 -1.79 -0.94 -12.21
C THR A 43 -0.81 -0.11 -13.05
N ARG A 44 -1.25 1.01 -13.64
CA ARG A 44 -0.33 1.98 -14.26
C ARG A 44 0.61 2.61 -13.22
N GLY A 45 0.17 2.68 -11.95
CA GLY A 45 0.99 3.14 -10.84
C GLY A 45 2.27 2.34 -10.59
N ASP A 46 2.31 1.06 -10.99
CA ASP A 46 3.52 0.24 -10.91
C ASP A 46 4.52 0.53 -12.06
N GLN A 47 4.05 1.17 -13.15
CA GLN A 47 4.85 1.56 -14.32
C GLN A 47 5.45 2.98 -14.19
N VAL A 48 4.78 3.91 -13.48
CA VAL A 48 5.26 5.29 -13.34
C VAL A 48 6.26 5.43 -12.18
N ARG A 49 7.56 5.28 -12.49
CA ARG A 49 8.65 5.44 -11.51
C ARG A 49 9.22 6.87 -11.43
N ASP A 50 9.03 7.68 -12.48
CA ASP A 50 9.80 8.93 -12.69
C ASP A 50 9.01 10.25 -12.54
N VAL A 51 7.71 10.22 -12.26
CA VAL A 51 6.89 11.44 -12.09
C VAL A 51 6.54 11.66 -10.62
N PRO A 52 6.71 12.86 -10.03
CA PRO A 52 6.35 13.15 -8.65
C PRO A 52 4.94 12.63 -8.26
N LEU A 53 4.73 12.01 -7.08
CA LEU A 53 3.44 11.41 -6.67
C LEU A 53 2.29 12.45 -6.66
N PHE A 54 2.64 13.72 -6.45
CA PHE A 54 1.72 14.85 -6.55
C PHE A 54 1.39 15.20 -8.01
N GLU A 55 2.35 15.08 -8.93
CA GLU A 55 2.18 15.31 -10.37
C GLU A 55 1.49 14.12 -11.06
N ALA A 56 1.65 12.91 -10.52
CA ALA A 56 1.01 11.70 -11.04
C ALA A 56 -0.49 11.57 -10.66
N GLY A 57 -1.15 12.61 -10.14
CA GLY A 57 -2.62 12.60 -9.99
C GLY A 57 -3.16 12.08 -8.65
N GLY A 58 -2.36 12.06 -7.58
CA GLY A 58 -2.88 11.93 -6.21
C GLY A 58 -3.34 10.52 -5.79
N VAL A 59 -4.09 10.48 -4.68
CA VAL A 59 -4.43 9.32 -3.81
C VAL A 59 -5.12 8.13 -4.54
N GLY A 60 -5.39 8.22 -5.85
CA GLY A 60 -6.09 7.18 -6.62
C GLY A 60 -5.23 6.34 -7.58
N LEU A 61 -3.93 6.63 -7.76
CA LEU A 61 -3.11 5.97 -8.80
C LEU A 61 -2.95 4.45 -8.61
N PHE A 62 -3.15 3.94 -7.39
CA PHE A 62 -3.01 2.51 -7.07
C PHE A 62 -4.35 1.79 -6.87
N VAL A 63 -5.46 2.53 -6.94
CA VAL A 63 -6.80 2.05 -6.60
C VAL A 63 -7.67 1.95 -7.84
N LYS A 64 -7.49 2.86 -8.81
CA LYS A 64 -8.35 3.00 -9.99
C LYS A 64 -8.46 1.74 -10.84
N GLU A 65 -7.38 1.00 -11.05
CA GLU A 65 -7.43 -0.23 -11.84
C GLU A 65 -8.15 -1.36 -11.11
N LEU A 66 -8.01 -1.46 -9.79
CA LEU A 66 -8.74 -2.43 -8.98
C LEU A 66 -10.24 -2.06 -8.89
N GLU A 67 -10.57 -0.78 -8.76
CA GLU A 67 -11.95 -0.28 -8.87
C GLU A 67 -12.56 -0.60 -10.22
N SER A 68 -11.80 -0.43 -11.30
CA SER A 68 -12.26 -0.74 -12.66
C SER A 68 -12.50 -2.24 -12.84
N ALA A 69 -11.61 -3.09 -12.29
CA ALA A 69 -11.76 -4.54 -12.30
C ALA A 69 -12.97 -5.02 -11.47
N LEU A 70 -13.29 -4.34 -10.36
CA LEU A 70 -14.50 -4.60 -9.57
C LEU A 70 -15.76 -4.23 -10.35
N GLN A 71 -15.77 -3.04 -10.97
CA GLN A 71 -16.93 -2.54 -11.72
C GLN A 71 -17.20 -3.34 -13.00
N SER A 72 -16.16 -3.83 -13.68
CA SER A 72 -16.30 -4.69 -14.85
C SER A 72 -16.67 -6.13 -14.50
N GLY A 73 -16.63 -6.50 -13.21
CA GLY A 73 -16.81 -7.87 -12.76
C GLY A 73 -15.65 -8.79 -13.15
N GLU A 74 -14.44 -8.26 -13.39
CA GLU A 74 -13.21 -9.05 -13.57
C GLU A 74 -12.76 -9.66 -12.23
N VAL A 75 -12.98 -8.96 -11.13
CA VAL A 75 -12.77 -9.44 -9.76
C VAL A 75 -14.03 -9.19 -8.92
N ASP A 76 -14.22 -10.02 -7.89
CA ASP A 76 -15.41 -9.97 -7.03
C ASP A 76 -15.15 -9.21 -5.72
N LEU A 77 -13.89 -9.12 -5.29
CA LEU A 77 -13.43 -8.28 -4.17
C LEU A 77 -11.98 -7.85 -4.39
N ALA A 78 -11.53 -6.78 -3.73
CA ALA A 78 -10.15 -6.30 -3.79
C ALA A 78 -9.58 -6.08 -2.39
N VAL A 79 -8.28 -6.35 -2.21
CA VAL A 79 -7.57 -6.13 -0.94
C VAL A 79 -6.63 -4.94 -1.06
N HIS A 80 -6.75 -3.99 -0.13
CA HIS A 80 -5.96 -2.77 -0.10
C HIS A 80 -5.39 -2.47 1.29
N SER A 81 -4.25 -1.76 1.31
CA SER A 81 -3.86 -1.01 2.51
C SER A 81 -4.81 0.18 2.66
N LEU A 82 -5.52 0.27 3.78
CA LEU A 82 -6.58 1.28 3.98
C LEU A 82 -6.09 2.73 3.81
N LYS A 83 -4.84 3.02 4.15
CA LYS A 83 -4.21 4.35 3.98
C LYS A 83 -4.12 4.81 2.51
N ASP A 84 -4.19 3.87 1.56
CA ASP A 84 -4.08 4.14 0.14
C ASP A 84 -5.47 4.31 -0.50
N MET A 85 -6.56 4.10 0.26
CA MET A 85 -7.93 4.29 -0.25
C MET A 85 -8.32 5.77 -0.28
N PRO A 86 -9.07 6.21 -1.31
CA PRO A 86 -9.65 7.55 -1.33
C PRO A 86 -10.72 7.71 -0.24
N SER A 87 -10.93 8.94 0.22
CA SER A 87 -11.98 9.25 1.21
C SER A 87 -13.40 9.14 0.65
N ARG A 88 -13.56 9.17 -0.68
CA ARG A 88 -14.81 8.94 -1.38
C ARG A 88 -14.62 7.79 -2.36
N LEU A 89 -15.44 6.77 -2.22
CA LEU A 89 -15.44 5.62 -3.12
C LEU A 89 -16.30 5.92 -4.36
N PRO A 90 -15.99 5.32 -5.52
CA PRO A 90 -16.87 5.33 -6.68
C PRO A 90 -18.24 4.74 -6.35
N ALA A 91 -19.29 5.21 -7.04
CA ALA A 91 -20.62 4.64 -6.90
C ALA A 91 -20.61 3.14 -7.23
N GLY A 92 -21.35 2.35 -6.45
CA GLY A 92 -21.43 0.89 -6.60
C GLY A 92 -20.28 0.12 -5.94
N LEU A 93 -19.31 0.80 -5.33
CA LEU A 93 -18.24 0.17 -4.55
C LEU A 93 -18.35 0.58 -3.07
N GLU A 94 -17.98 -0.34 -2.19
CA GLU A 94 -17.96 -0.11 -0.74
C GLU A 94 -16.76 -0.80 -0.09
N ILE A 95 -16.38 -0.34 1.11
CA ILE A 95 -15.45 -1.07 1.95
C ILE A 95 -16.26 -2.11 2.73
N ALA A 96 -16.27 -3.34 2.21
CA ALA A 96 -17.06 -4.43 2.81
C ALA A 96 -16.50 -4.92 4.16
N ALA A 97 -15.19 -4.77 4.39
CA ALA A 97 -14.56 -5.22 5.63
C ALA A 97 -13.28 -4.43 5.94
N VAL A 98 -13.00 -4.26 7.24
CA VAL A 98 -11.74 -3.77 7.76
C VAL A 98 -11.24 -4.80 8.78
N PRO A 99 -10.17 -5.55 8.48
CA PRO A 99 -9.59 -6.49 9.43
C PRO A 99 -9.03 -5.82 10.68
N GLU A 100 -8.69 -6.62 11.70
CA GLU A 100 -7.97 -6.13 12.88
C GLU A 100 -6.70 -5.36 12.49
N ARG A 101 -6.48 -4.24 13.16
CA ARG A 101 -5.44 -3.28 12.80
C ARG A 101 -4.09 -3.74 13.36
N GLU A 102 -3.13 -3.92 12.46
CA GLU A 102 -1.72 -4.07 12.83
C GLU A 102 -1.13 -2.79 13.43
N ASP A 103 0.09 -2.87 13.96
CA ASP A 103 0.80 -1.73 14.56
C ASP A 103 0.81 -0.51 13.60
N PRO A 104 0.19 0.63 14.00
CA PRO A 104 0.05 1.79 13.13
C PRO A 104 1.28 2.72 13.14
N ARG A 105 2.32 2.43 13.93
CA ARG A 105 3.46 3.32 14.12
C ARG A 105 4.36 3.39 12.88
N ASP A 106 5.00 4.54 12.70
CA ASP A 106 6.11 4.68 11.77
C ASP A 106 7.39 4.12 12.42
N VAL A 107 8.28 3.53 11.60
CA VAL A 107 9.58 3.01 12.04
C VAL A 107 10.72 3.76 11.36
N LEU A 108 11.80 4.02 12.11
CA LEU A 108 13.07 4.46 11.55
C LEU A 108 13.85 3.21 11.12
N VAL A 109 14.29 3.20 9.86
CA VAL A 109 15.19 2.16 9.33
C VAL A 109 16.51 2.83 9.00
N SER A 110 17.59 2.39 9.63
CA SER A 110 18.92 2.97 9.48
C SER A 110 20.01 1.91 9.69
N ARG A 111 21.07 1.97 8.88
CA ARG A 111 22.29 1.17 9.08
C ARG A 111 23.15 1.65 10.24
N LEU A 112 22.94 2.88 10.71
CA LEU A 112 23.70 3.46 11.82
C LEU A 112 23.31 2.85 13.18
N ASN A 113 22.17 2.16 13.25
CA ASN A 113 21.61 1.61 14.49
C ASN A 113 21.48 2.67 15.61
N LEU A 114 21.14 3.91 15.24
CA LEU A 114 20.91 5.02 16.15
C LEU A 114 19.43 5.37 16.18
N PRO A 115 18.88 5.79 17.34
CA PRO A 115 17.57 6.40 17.39
C PRO A 115 17.55 7.74 16.65
N LEU A 116 16.35 8.20 16.26
CA LEU A 116 16.16 9.45 15.51
C LEU A 116 16.85 10.66 16.17
N VAL A 117 16.82 10.72 17.50
CA VAL A 117 17.39 11.82 18.30
C VAL A 117 18.91 11.89 18.24
N GLU A 118 19.58 10.76 17.96
CA GLU A 118 21.04 10.65 17.91
C GLU A 118 21.62 10.72 16.50
N LEU A 119 20.77 10.89 15.46
CA LEU A 119 21.27 11.06 14.10
C LEU A 119 22.18 12.31 14.01
N PRO A 120 23.30 12.24 13.28
CA PRO A 120 24.20 13.38 13.09
C PRO A 120 23.47 14.62 12.57
N ALA A 121 23.98 15.80 12.93
CA ALA A 121 23.47 17.06 12.38
C ALA A 121 23.53 17.03 10.85
N GLY A 122 22.43 17.42 10.18
CA GLY A 122 22.37 17.38 8.71
C GLY A 122 22.15 15.98 8.12
N ALA A 123 21.80 14.97 8.92
CA ALA A 123 21.54 13.63 8.43
C ALA A 123 20.42 13.61 7.37
N ARG A 124 20.62 12.78 6.34
CA ARG A 124 19.67 12.62 5.24
C ARG A 124 18.63 11.56 5.58
N VAL A 125 17.35 11.91 5.55
CA VAL A 125 16.24 10.97 5.85
C VAL A 125 15.35 10.80 4.63
N GLY A 126 15.23 9.56 4.17
CA GLY A 126 14.45 9.21 2.98
C GLY A 126 12.95 9.05 3.25
N THR A 127 12.12 10.00 2.79
CA THR A 127 10.66 9.85 2.80
C THR A 127 10.02 10.71 1.70
N SER A 128 9.05 10.15 0.97
CA SER A 128 8.18 10.92 0.07
C SER A 128 6.84 11.33 0.73
N SER A 129 6.65 11.02 2.02
CA SER A 129 5.42 11.38 2.74
C SER A 129 5.54 12.79 3.32
N ARG A 130 4.65 13.70 2.89
CA ARG A 130 4.58 15.07 3.45
C ARG A 130 4.27 15.06 4.95
N ARG A 131 3.42 14.14 5.41
CA ARG A 131 3.11 13.95 6.84
C ARG A 131 4.40 13.67 7.63
N ARG A 132 5.18 12.67 7.20
CA ARG A 132 6.42 12.30 7.88
C ARG A 132 7.46 13.43 7.80
N ALA A 133 7.63 14.05 6.64
CA ALA A 133 8.59 15.13 6.45
C ALA A 133 8.30 16.32 7.39
N ALA A 134 7.04 16.76 7.47
CA ALA A 134 6.65 17.85 8.36
C ALA A 134 6.90 17.50 9.85
N GLN A 135 6.54 16.28 10.26
CA GLN A 135 6.75 15.82 11.64
C GLN A 135 8.24 15.70 11.99
N LEU A 136 9.06 15.18 11.06
CA LEU A 136 10.51 15.07 11.23
C LEU A 136 11.18 16.45 11.34
N LEU A 137 10.85 17.39 10.45
CA LEU A 137 11.44 18.73 10.46
C LEU A 137 10.96 19.57 11.65
N SER A 138 9.75 19.32 12.15
CA SER A 138 9.29 19.94 13.41
C SER A 138 10.08 19.46 14.62
N ALA A 139 10.50 18.19 14.66
CA ALA A 139 11.24 17.61 15.77
C ALA A 139 12.76 17.82 15.65
N ARG A 140 13.29 17.80 14.42
CA ARG A 140 14.70 17.92 14.07
C ARG A 140 14.84 18.77 12.80
N PRO A 141 14.84 20.12 12.93
CA PRO A 141 14.89 21.05 11.79
C PRO A 141 16.16 20.96 10.94
N ASP A 142 17.22 20.35 11.47
CA ASP A 142 18.50 20.17 10.81
C ASP A 142 18.52 19.01 9.80
N LEU A 143 17.52 18.13 9.80
CA LEU A 143 17.50 16.97 8.90
C LEU A 143 17.30 17.37 7.44
N VAL A 144 18.00 16.67 6.55
CA VAL A 144 17.83 16.83 5.11
C VAL A 144 16.86 15.77 4.59
N ILE A 145 15.62 16.16 4.32
CA ILE A 145 14.60 15.24 3.78
C ILE A 145 14.86 14.97 2.29
N VAL A 146 14.98 13.70 1.91
CA VAL A 146 15.17 13.27 0.52
C VAL A 146 14.01 12.40 0.06
N ASN A 147 13.61 12.56 -1.21
CA ASN A 147 12.55 11.75 -1.80
C ASN A 147 12.98 10.28 -1.90
N LEU A 148 12.13 9.38 -1.39
CA LEU A 148 12.35 7.93 -1.42
C LEU A 148 11.10 7.21 -1.94
N ARG A 149 11.27 6.41 -2.99
CA ARG A 149 10.20 5.70 -3.72
C ARG A 149 10.50 4.24 -3.97
N GLY A 150 9.49 3.56 -4.48
CA GLY A 150 9.48 2.13 -4.71
C GLY A 150 8.78 1.38 -3.57
N ASN A 151 8.62 0.09 -3.79
CA ASN A 151 8.10 -0.85 -2.80
C ASN A 151 9.09 -0.99 -1.62
N VAL A 152 8.64 -1.63 -0.54
CA VAL A 152 9.43 -1.81 0.69
C VAL A 152 10.84 -2.32 0.39
N ASP A 153 10.97 -3.39 -0.40
CA ASP A 153 12.27 -4.00 -0.74
C ASP A 153 13.21 -3.01 -1.45
N THR A 154 12.68 -2.21 -2.39
CA THR A 154 13.46 -1.21 -3.11
C THR A 154 13.94 -0.08 -2.19
N ARG A 155 13.13 0.28 -1.19
CA ARG A 155 13.50 1.29 -0.20
C ARG A 155 14.57 0.76 0.76
N LEU A 156 14.42 -0.47 1.24
CA LEU A 156 15.40 -1.11 2.12
C LEU A 156 16.77 -1.25 1.46
N ARG A 157 16.84 -1.54 0.16
CA ARG A 157 18.11 -1.56 -0.57
C ARG A 157 18.83 -0.20 -0.61
N ARG A 158 18.09 0.91 -0.49
CA ARG A 158 18.64 2.29 -0.51
C ARG A 158 18.96 2.83 0.89
N ALA A 159 18.39 2.26 1.94
CA ALA A 159 18.59 2.66 3.35
C ALA A 159 19.88 2.06 3.89
#